data_AF-A0A420VX39-F1
#
_entry.id   AF-A0A420VX39-F1
#
_cell.length_a   1.000
_cell.length_b   1.000
_cell.length_c   1.000
_cell.angle_alpha   90.00
_cell.angle_beta   90.00
_cell.angle_gamma   90.00
#
_symmetry.space_group_name_H-M   'P 1'
#
loop_
_entity.id
_entity.type
_entity.pdbx_description
1 polymer ?
#
loop_
_entity_poly.entity_id
_entity_poly.type
_entity_poly.pdbx_seq_one_letter_code
_entity_poly.pdbx_strand_id
1 'polypeptide(L)'
;MQMDFKLRYLLSGSILLIVGLVLFSCSVKKNDENLIWYENQVIEQVVPDQDSVYRIQIGMMAASFWLDTKNGERKDELSLLQKSLKQRNKLTIGVEQGTNRIIRVDK
;
A
#
# COMPACT_ATOMS: atom_id res chain seq x y z
N MET A 1 -57.65 12.56 -18.78
CA MET A 1 -56.96 11.27 -18.63
C MET A 1 -55.53 11.41 -19.14
N GLN A 2 -54.64 12.04 -18.36
CA GLN A 2 -53.29 12.35 -18.84
C GLN A 2 -52.32 12.64 -17.67
N MET A 3 -52.30 11.78 -16.63
CA MET A 3 -51.35 11.96 -15.51
C MET A 3 -50.71 10.67 -14.99
N ASP A 4 -50.92 9.52 -15.62
CA ASP A 4 -50.32 8.25 -15.17
C ASP A 4 -49.00 7.87 -15.87
N PHE A 5 -48.69 8.49 -17.02
CA PHE A 5 -47.56 8.02 -17.85
C PHE A 5 -46.20 8.55 -17.39
N LYS A 6 -46.13 9.73 -16.76
CA LYS A 6 -44.84 10.34 -16.35
C LYS A 6 -44.23 9.71 -15.10
N LEU A 7 -45.03 9.09 -14.25
CA LEU A 7 -44.58 8.58 -12.96
C LEU A 7 -43.78 7.26 -13.09
N ARG A 8 -44.14 6.40 -14.05
CA ARG A 8 -43.43 5.14 -14.32
C ARG A 8 -42.04 5.35 -14.94
N TYR A 9 -41.87 6.39 -15.76
CA TYR A 9 -40.59 6.70 -16.40
C TYR A 9 -39.57 7.31 -15.42
N LEU A 10 -40.04 8.08 -14.44
CA LEU A 10 -39.21 8.62 -13.36
C LEU A 10 -38.74 7.52 -12.40
N LEU A 11 -39.62 6.56 -12.07
CA LEU A 11 -39.27 5.41 -11.24
C LEU A 11 -38.26 4.47 -11.93
N SER A 12 -38.35 4.27 -13.25
CA SER A 12 -37.40 3.43 -13.99
C SER A 12 -36.01 4.07 -14.15
N GLY A 13 -35.94 5.40 -14.31
CA GLY A 13 -34.67 6.11 -14.49
C GLY A 13 -33.83 6.17 -13.20
N SER A 14 -34.48 6.34 -12.05
CA SER A 14 -33.79 6.40 -10.75
C SER A 14 -33.20 5.06 -10.32
N ILE A 15 -33.85 3.93 -10.67
CA ILE A 15 -33.33 2.60 -10.35
C ILE A 15 -32.07 2.28 -11.16
N LEU A 16 -32.03 2.68 -12.44
CA LEU A 16 -30.86 2.50 -13.31
C LEU A 16 -29.63 3.29 -12.82
N LEU A 17 -29.84 4.49 -12.26
CA LEU A 17 -28.76 5.30 -11.67
C LEU A 17 -28.15 4.68 -10.40
N ILE A 18 -28.98 4.07 -9.55
CA ILE A 18 -28.52 3.43 -8.31
C ILE A 18 -27.71 2.16 -8.63
N VAL A 19 -28.16 1.37 -9.62
CA VAL A 19 -27.45 0.16 -10.06
C VAL A 19 -26.09 0.52 -10.68
N GLY A 20 -25.99 1.62 -11.42
CA GLY A 20 -24.70 2.09 -11.96
C GLY A 20 -23.69 2.50 -10.89
N LEU A 21 -24.14 3.10 -9.78
CA LEU A 21 -23.26 3.60 -8.71
C LEU A 21 -22.65 2.47 -7.85
N VAL A 22 -23.38 1.35 -7.71
CA VAL A 22 -22.92 0.17 -6.96
C VAL A 22 -21.79 -0.57 -7.71
N LEU A 23 -21.81 -0.59 -9.05
CA LEU A 23 -20.80 -1.29 -9.85
C LEU A 23 -19.42 -0.60 -9.87
N PHE A 24 -19.33 0.69 -9.54
CA PHE A 24 -18.04 1.40 -9.43
C PHE A 24 -17.40 1.31 -8.03
N SER A 25 -18.10 0.77 -7.03
CA SER A 25 -17.62 0.76 -5.64
C SER A 25 -16.79 -0.48 -5.27
N CYS A 26 -16.63 -1.45 -6.16
CA CYS A 26 -15.71 -2.58 -5.99
C CYS A 26 -14.41 -2.37 -6.80
N SER A 27 -13.65 -1.33 -6.45
CA SER A 27 -12.20 -1.45 -6.62
C SER A 27 -11.74 -2.52 -5.64
N VAL A 28 -11.49 -3.74 -6.13
CA VAL A 28 -10.85 -4.79 -5.34
C VAL A 28 -9.50 -4.23 -4.90
N LYS A 29 -9.43 -3.71 -3.67
CA LYS A 29 -8.16 -3.54 -2.98
C LYS A 29 -7.59 -4.96 -2.92
N LYS A 30 -6.52 -5.21 -3.67
CA LYS A 30 -5.70 -6.41 -3.51
C LYS A 30 -5.29 -6.41 -2.05
N ASN A 31 -6.02 -7.17 -1.24
CA ASN A 31 -5.62 -7.48 0.10
C ASN A 31 -4.42 -8.41 -0.12
N ASP A 32 -3.21 -7.88 -0.07
CA ASP A 32 -2.00 -8.70 -0.07
C ASP A 32 -2.06 -9.46 1.27
N GLU A 33 -2.74 -10.62 1.29
CA GLU A 33 -3.03 -11.44 2.49
C GLU A 33 -1.78 -11.92 3.22
N ASN A 34 -0.59 -11.63 2.67
CA ASN A 34 0.71 -11.98 3.21
C ASN A 34 1.58 -10.75 3.55
N LEU A 35 0.98 -9.56 3.69
CA LEU A 35 1.67 -8.32 4.02
C LEU A 35 1.17 -7.68 5.31
N ILE A 36 2.12 -7.30 6.17
CA ILE A 36 1.91 -6.43 7.31
C ILE A 36 2.39 -5.02 6.92
N TRP A 37 1.51 -4.04 7.06
CA TRP A 37 1.78 -2.65 6.70
C TRP A 37 2.13 -1.81 7.94
N TYR A 38 3.26 -1.11 7.86
CA TYR A 38 3.69 -0.12 8.84
C TYR A 38 3.60 1.27 8.23
N GLU A 39 2.57 2.01 8.64
CA GLU A 39 2.25 3.33 8.10
C GLU A 39 3.06 4.45 8.77
N ASN A 40 3.33 5.53 8.03
CA ASN A 40 3.92 6.78 8.56
C ASN A 40 5.26 6.61 9.28
N GLN A 41 6.09 5.67 8.82
CA GLN A 41 7.36 5.34 9.43
C GLN A 41 8.52 6.17 8.89
N VAL A 42 9.50 6.45 9.73
CA VAL A 42 10.77 7.05 9.33
C VAL A 42 11.88 6.03 9.48
N ILE A 43 12.81 6.00 8.54
CA ILE A 43 13.97 5.10 8.61
C ILE A 43 15.03 5.70 9.52
N GLU A 44 15.43 4.93 10.53
CA GLU A 44 16.46 5.33 11.48
C GLU A 44 17.84 4.81 11.07
N GLN A 45 17.89 3.63 10.45
CA GLN A 45 19.15 3.03 10.00
C GLN A 45 18.97 2.19 8.74
N VAL A 46 20.00 2.20 7.89
CA VAL A 46 20.17 1.32 6.73
C VAL A 46 21.62 0.84 6.73
N VAL A 47 21.84 -0.43 7.08
CA VAL A 47 23.18 -1.00 7.25
C VAL A 47 23.34 -2.20 6.32
N PRO A 48 24.39 -2.26 5.48
CA PRO A 48 24.68 -3.48 4.72
C PRO A 48 25.08 -4.61 5.67
N ASP A 49 24.47 -5.79 5.52
CA ASP A 49 24.72 -6.95 6.40
C ASP A 49 25.53 -8.04 5.65
N GLN A 50 25.09 -8.41 4.44
CA GLN A 50 25.70 -9.42 3.57
C GLN A 50 25.51 -9.04 2.09
N ASP A 51 26.03 -9.83 1.15
CA ASP A 51 25.92 -9.59 -0.30
C ASP A 51 24.49 -9.24 -0.73
N SER A 52 24.26 -7.96 -0.99
CA SER A 52 22.97 -7.38 -1.40
C SER A 52 21.84 -7.51 -0.37
N VAL A 53 22.13 -7.66 0.92
CA VAL A 53 21.14 -7.63 2.00
C VAL A 53 21.40 -6.47 2.94
N TYR A 54 20.38 -5.68 3.20
CA TYR A 54 20.42 -4.51 4.07
C TYR A 54 19.55 -4.73 5.30
N ARG A 55 20.10 -4.46 6.47
CA ARG A 55 19.36 -4.35 7.73
C ARG A 55 18.80 -2.95 7.86
N ILE A 56 17.50 -2.87 8.14
CA ILE A 56 16.73 -1.63 8.20
C ILE A 56 16.14 -1.50 9.59
N GLN A 57 16.34 -0.33 10.22
CA GLN A 57 15.64 0.03 11.45
C GLN A 57 14.56 1.05 11.14
N ILE A 58 13.33 0.72 11.54
CA ILE A 58 12.13 1.50 11.25
C ILE A 58 11.65 2.14 12.56
N GLY A 59 11.57 3.48 12.58
CA GLY A 59 11.16 4.25 13.75
C GLY A 59 11.89 3.83 15.03
N MET A 60 11.21 3.94 16.17
CA MET A 60 11.74 3.52 17.47
C MET A 60 11.46 2.03 17.76
N MET A 61 11.26 1.21 16.74
CA MET A 61 10.98 -0.21 16.93
C MET A 61 12.23 -0.96 17.39
N ALA A 62 12.04 -1.91 18.31
CA ALA A 62 13.09 -2.83 18.74
C ALA A 62 13.43 -3.88 17.66
N ALA A 63 12.53 -4.11 16.71
CA ALA A 63 12.72 -5.09 15.64
C ALA A 63 13.68 -4.57 14.56
N SER A 64 14.53 -5.45 14.07
CA SER A 64 15.33 -5.23 12.85
C SER A 64 14.66 -5.90 11.67
N PHE A 65 14.57 -5.16 10.56
CA PHE A 65 14.01 -5.63 9.30
C PHE A 65 15.13 -5.84 8.28
N TRP A 66 14.85 -6.56 7.20
CA TRP A 66 15.82 -6.76 6.12
C TRP A 66 15.22 -6.55 4.73
N LEU A 67 16.03 -5.98 3.85
CA LEU A 67 15.74 -5.83 2.43
C LEU A 67 16.79 -6.59 1.62
N ASP A 68 16.35 -7.48 0.74
CA ASP A 68 17.21 -8.22 -0.18
C ASP A 68 17.12 -7.57 -1.55
N THR A 69 18.26 -7.09 -2.06
CA THR A 69 18.40 -6.44 -3.37
C THR A 69 19.19 -7.28 -4.39
N LYS A 70 19.26 -8.61 -4.19
CA LYS A 70 19.93 -9.52 -5.12
C LYS A 70 19.35 -9.36 -6.52
N ASN A 71 20.21 -9.53 -7.52
CA ASN A 71 19.88 -9.38 -8.94
C ASN A 71 19.29 -8.01 -9.31
N GLY A 72 19.45 -6.99 -8.46
CA GLY A 72 18.91 -5.66 -8.67
C GLY A 72 17.42 -5.53 -8.39
N GLU A 73 16.78 -6.57 -7.85
CA GLU A 73 15.45 -6.43 -7.29
C GLU A 73 15.45 -5.38 -6.17
N ARG A 74 14.32 -4.70 -6.00
CA ARG A 74 14.07 -3.80 -4.87
C ARG A 74 15.07 -2.65 -4.64
N LYS A 75 15.78 -2.24 -5.70
CA LYS A 75 16.69 -1.08 -5.68
C LYS A 75 15.94 0.24 -5.45
N ASP A 76 14.73 0.36 -5.97
CA ASP A 76 13.91 1.55 -5.80
C ASP A 76 13.44 1.70 -4.35
N GLU A 77 13.04 0.60 -3.72
CA GLU A 77 12.71 0.52 -2.30
C GLU A 77 13.92 0.89 -1.45
N LEU A 78 15.11 0.36 -1.76
CA LEU A 78 16.34 0.76 -1.06
C LEU A 78 16.59 2.27 -1.18
N SER A 79 16.41 2.83 -2.38
CA SER A 79 16.57 4.27 -2.64
C SER A 79 15.59 5.11 -1.81
N LEU A 80 14.32 4.68 -1.71
CA LEU A 80 13.32 5.33 -0.87
C LEU A 80 13.69 5.27 0.61
N LEU A 81 14.14 4.11 1.10
CA LEU A 81 14.57 3.94 2.49
C LEU A 81 15.77 4.83 2.83
N GLN A 82 16.78 4.87 1.95
CA GLN A 82 17.95 5.75 2.11
C GLN A 82 17.57 7.24 2.05
N LYS A 83 16.60 7.60 1.20
CA LYS A 83 16.07 8.96 1.13
C LYS A 83 15.34 9.34 2.42
N SER A 84 14.50 8.45 2.96
CA SER A 84 13.83 8.65 4.25
C SER A 84 14.84 8.81 5.38
N LEU A 85 15.90 7.99 5.42
CA LEU A 85 16.99 8.14 6.40
C LEU A 85 17.59 9.55 6.41
N LYS A 86 17.87 10.10 5.22
CA LYS A 86 18.48 11.43 5.07
C LYS A 86 17.51 12.58 5.30
N GLN A 87 16.27 12.44 4.83
CA GLN A 87 15.31 13.55 4.75
C GLN A 87 14.20 13.47 5.81
N ARG A 88 14.16 12.39 6.59
CA ARG A 88 13.12 12.09 7.58
C ARG A 88 11.70 12.03 6.98
N ASN A 89 11.60 11.70 5.69
CA ASN A 89 10.32 11.50 5.02
C ASN A 89 9.62 10.28 5.60
N LYS A 90 8.32 10.40 5.84
CA LYS A 90 7.48 9.27 6.24
C LYS A 90 7.25 8.36 5.04
N LEU A 91 7.22 7.05 5.30
CA LEU A 91 7.00 5.99 4.32
C LEU A 91 5.98 4.99 4.88
N THR A 92 5.33 4.28 3.98
CA THR A 92 4.53 3.10 4.28
C THR A 92 5.30 1.86 3.87
N ILE A 93 5.52 0.95 4.81
CA ILE A 93 6.43 -0.18 4.64
C ILE A 93 5.64 -1.48 4.71
N GLY A 94 5.70 -2.26 3.63
CA GLY A 94 5.09 -3.58 3.53
C GLY A 94 6.12 -4.67 3.87
N VAL A 95 5.83 -5.42 4.93
CA VAL A 95 6.65 -6.53 5.43
C VAL A 95 5.91 -7.84 5.23
N GLU A 96 6.60 -8.85 4.70
CA GLU A 96 6.03 -10.19 4.52
C GLU A 96 5.63 -10.82 5.87
N GLN A 97 4.39 -11.29 5.98
CA GLN A 97 3.82 -11.80 7.23
C GLN A 97 4.64 -12.98 7.79
N GLY A 98 4.86 -12.99 9.10
CA GLY A 98 5.66 -14.02 9.77
C GLY A 98 7.16 -13.87 9.56
N THR A 99 7.61 -12.80 8.90
CA THR A 99 9.02 -12.46 8.70
C THR A 99 9.26 -10.98 9.04
N ASN A 100 10.53 -10.54 9.02
CA ASN A 100 10.86 -9.11 9.00
C ASN A 100 11.41 -8.67 7.63
N ARG A 101 11.01 -9.37 6.56
CA ARG A 101 11.44 -9.06 5.19
C ARG A 101 10.60 -7.94 4.61
N ILE A 102 11.25 -6.84 4.24
CA ILE A 102 10.60 -5.76 3.49
C ILE A 102 10.47 -6.20 2.03
N ILE A 103 9.24 -6.13 1.51
CA ILE A 103 8.96 -6.47 0.12
C ILE A 103 8.28 -5.32 -0.66
N ARG A 104 7.78 -4.27 0.02
CA ARG A 104 7.27 -3.04 -0.60
C ARG A 104 7.56 -1.80 0.24
N VAL A 105 7.75 -0.67 -0.43
CA VAL A 105 7.94 0.65 0.21
C VAL A 105 7.23 1.71 -0.63
N ASP A 106 6.28 2.41 0.00
CA ASP A 106 5.49 3.49 -0.59
C ASP A 106 5.70 4.82 0.16
N LYS A 107 5.39 5.94 -0.49
CA LYS A 107 5.52 7.31 0.06
C LYS A 107 4.26 7.78 0.77
#